data_AF-A0A7V3XDC4-F1
#
_entry.id   AF-A0A7V3XDC4-F1
#
_cell.length_a   1.000
_cell.length_b   1.000
_cell.length_c   1.000
_cell.angle_alpha   90.00
_cell.angle_beta   90.00
_cell.angle_gamma   90.00
#
_symmetry.space_group_name_H-M   'P 1'
#
loop_
_entity.id
_entity.type
_entity.pdbx_description
1 polymer ?
#
loop_
_entity_poly.entity_id
_entity_poly.type
_entity_poly.pdbx_seq_one_letter_code
_entity_poly.pdbx_strand_id
1 'polypeptide(L)'
;MYNAPMNRRQFIKKAAATAVGAYGCAPLLSSIFRPSRVSAATPELTMLSWNNFVPAADDKLREQAARFAKEQGVIVRVDTMAHLQIPAKLAAEVHAQAGHDIIWLGGVWLYHEHLADVGDVIQDLGEKRGGWYPFARESAFVIDAWKAVPWYWLSFPGLYREDLFRQAGLPA
;
A
#
# COMPACT_ATOMS: atom_id res chain seq x y z
N MET A 1 58.91 -1.18 4.49
CA MET A 1 58.63 -1.71 3.13
C MET A 1 57.22 -1.29 2.75
N TYR A 2 57.06 -0.43 1.75
CA TYR A 2 55.74 0.05 1.29
C TYR A 2 55.09 -1.04 0.42
N ASN A 3 53.93 -1.56 0.83
CA ASN A 3 53.14 -2.47 -0.01
C ASN A 3 52.46 -1.64 -1.11
N ALA A 4 52.76 -1.95 -2.37
CA ALA A 4 52.07 -1.34 -3.51
C ALA A 4 50.57 -1.73 -3.50
N PRO A 5 49.64 -0.81 -3.83
CA PRO A 5 48.22 -1.12 -3.89
C PRO A 5 47.94 -2.14 -5.00
N MET A 6 47.24 -3.22 -4.63
CA MET A 6 46.89 -4.29 -5.57
C MET A 6 46.00 -3.75 -6.69
N ASN A 7 46.40 -4.00 -7.93
CA ASN A 7 45.65 -3.54 -9.09
C ASN A 7 44.44 -4.47 -9.36
N ARG A 8 43.31 -3.91 -9.82
CA ARG A 8 42.01 -4.60 -10.02
C ARG A 8 42.14 -5.93 -10.79
N ARG A 9 43.06 -5.99 -11.75
CA ARG A 9 43.34 -7.16 -12.59
C ARG A 9 44.04 -8.30 -11.83
N GLN A 10 44.84 -7.98 -10.80
CA GLN A 10 45.47 -8.97 -9.93
C GLN A 10 44.49 -9.56 -8.93
N PHE A 11 43.51 -8.77 -8.47
CA PHE A 11 42.41 -9.26 -7.65
C PHE A 11 41.56 -10.30 -8.40
N ILE A 12 41.17 -10.00 -9.64
CA ILE A 12 40.39 -10.92 -10.48
C ILE A 12 41.16 -12.23 -10.75
N LYS A 13 42.47 -12.14 -11.01
CA LYS A 13 43.31 -13.33 -11.20
C LYS A 13 43.42 -14.19 -9.94
N LYS A 14 43.50 -13.59 -8.76
CA LYS A 14 43.52 -14.33 -7.48
C LYS A 14 42.17 -14.96 -7.16
N ALA A 15 41.05 -14.28 -7.44
CA ALA A 15 39.70 -14.82 -7.24
C ALA A 15 39.37 -15.99 -8.18
N ALA A 16 39.89 -15.96 -9.42
CA ALA A 16 39.75 -17.08 -10.36
C ALA A 16 40.58 -18.31 -9.93
N ALA A 17 41.74 -18.10 -9.30
CA ALA A 17 42.59 -19.19 -8.82
C ALA A 17 41.99 -19.95 -7.61
N THR A 18 41.11 -19.32 -6.84
CA THR A 18 40.37 -19.99 -5.75
C THR A 18 39.16 -20.80 -6.21
N ALA A 19 38.70 -20.62 -7.46
CA ALA A 19 37.52 -21.31 -7.99
C ALA A 19 37.81 -22.71 -8.58
N VAL A 20 39.08 -23.04 -8.85
CA VAL A 20 39.46 -24.33 -9.49
C VAL A 20 39.87 -25.40 -8.46
N GLY A 21 39.98 -25.04 -7.17
CA GLY A 21 40.43 -25.93 -6.09
C GLY A 21 39.33 -26.64 -5.27
N ALA A 22 38.05 -26.46 -5.59
CA ALA A 22 36.95 -26.99 -4.78
C ALA A 22 36.05 -27.96 -5.56
N TYR A 23 36.63 -29.06 -6.05
CA TYR A 23 35.89 -30.25 -6.53
C TYR A 23 35.21 -31.03 -5.38
N GLY A 24 34.59 -30.33 -4.43
CA GLY A 24 34.01 -30.93 -3.21
C GLY A 24 32.67 -30.34 -2.74
N CYS A 25 32.18 -29.25 -3.33
CA CYS A 25 30.94 -28.59 -2.89
C CYS A 25 29.90 -28.45 -4.02
N ALA A 26 29.83 -29.42 -4.94
CA ALA A 26 28.85 -29.44 -6.02
C ALA A 26 27.35 -29.46 -5.59
N PRO A 27 26.92 -29.92 -4.39
CA PRO A 27 25.52 -29.82 -4.01
C PRO A 27 25.11 -28.46 -3.43
N LEU A 28 26.07 -27.58 -3.09
CA LEU A 28 25.78 -26.28 -2.48
C LEU A 28 25.68 -25.12 -3.48
N LEU A 29 26.11 -25.33 -4.73
CA LEU A 29 26.02 -24.32 -5.80
C LEU A 29 24.81 -24.53 -6.73
N SER A 30 24.21 -25.73 -6.74
CA SER A 30 22.98 -26.01 -7.49
C SER A 30 21.71 -25.48 -6.81
N SER A 31 21.80 -25.06 -5.54
CA SER A 31 20.74 -24.31 -4.85
C SER A 31 20.75 -22.82 -5.15
N ILE A 32 21.86 -22.27 -5.67
CA ILE A 32 21.99 -20.84 -6.00
C ILE A 32 21.46 -20.54 -7.41
N PHE A 33 21.42 -21.54 -8.30
CA PHE A 33 20.95 -21.40 -9.68
C PHE A 33 19.82 -22.36 -10.04
N ARG A 34 18.91 -22.63 -9.10
CA ARG A 34 17.58 -23.10 -9.49
C ARG A 34 16.78 -21.84 -9.80
N PRO A 35 16.43 -21.53 -11.08
CA PRO A 35 15.32 -20.63 -11.30
C PRO A 35 14.16 -21.29 -10.58
N SER A 36 13.73 -20.69 -9.47
CA SER A 36 12.44 -21.03 -8.91
C SER A 36 11.49 -20.88 -10.07
N ARG A 37 10.95 -22.01 -10.54
CA ARG A 37 9.70 -21.99 -11.29
C ARG A 37 8.69 -21.54 -10.24
N VAL A 38 8.65 -20.23 -9.99
CA VAL A 38 7.51 -19.55 -9.43
C VAL A 38 6.42 -19.96 -10.40
N SER A 39 5.60 -20.91 -9.97
CA SER A 39 4.31 -21.16 -10.60
C SER A 39 3.74 -19.78 -10.88
N ALA A 40 3.29 -19.52 -12.10
CA ALA A 40 2.62 -18.27 -12.45
C ALA A 40 1.31 -18.19 -11.66
N ALA A 41 1.42 -17.98 -10.34
CA ALA A 41 0.32 -17.71 -9.46
C ALA A 41 -0.27 -16.41 -9.98
N THR A 42 -1.56 -16.45 -10.29
CA THR A 42 -2.31 -15.24 -10.60
C THR A 42 -2.02 -14.24 -9.49
N PRO A 43 -1.49 -13.04 -9.80
CA PRO A 43 -1.18 -12.07 -8.76
C PRO A 43 -2.45 -11.78 -7.96
N GLU A 44 -2.35 -11.86 -6.63
CA GLU A 44 -3.41 -11.53 -5.70
C GLU A 44 -3.16 -10.14 -5.14
N LEU A 45 -4.17 -9.28 -5.20
CA LEU A 45 -4.21 -7.96 -4.61
C LEU A 45 -5.13 -8.00 -3.38
N THR A 46 -4.61 -7.62 -2.23
CA THR A 46 -5.35 -7.63 -0.97
C THR A 46 -5.68 -6.21 -0.50
N MET A 47 -6.91 -6.00 -0.06
CA MET A 47 -7.39 -4.73 0.47
C MET A 47 -7.99 -4.92 1.85
N LEU A 48 -7.54 -4.14 2.83
CA LEU A 48 -8.18 -4.02 4.14
C LEU A 48 -9.02 -2.75 4.20
N SER A 49 -10.29 -2.88 4.57
CA SER A 49 -11.17 -1.76 4.90
C SER A 49 -11.85 -1.99 6.25
N TRP A 50 -12.40 -0.92 6.82
CA TRP A 50 -13.44 -1.07 7.83
C TRP A 50 -14.75 -1.57 7.18
N ASN A 51 -15.59 -2.25 7.96
CA ASN A 51 -16.96 -2.56 7.58
C ASN A 51 -17.83 -1.31 7.71
N ASN A 52 -18.65 -1.06 6.69
CA ASN A 52 -19.51 0.12 6.69
C ASN A 52 -20.77 -0.12 7.54
N PHE A 53 -21.25 0.93 8.21
CA PHE A 53 -22.54 0.90 8.92
C PHE A 53 -23.71 0.58 7.98
N VAL A 54 -23.60 0.97 6.71
CA VAL A 54 -24.55 0.65 5.64
C VAL A 54 -23.99 -0.53 4.83
N PRO A 55 -24.55 -1.74 4.94
CA PRO A 55 -24.00 -2.94 4.30
C PRO A 55 -23.86 -2.83 2.77
N ALA A 56 -24.74 -2.06 2.13
CA ALA A 56 -24.71 -1.84 0.68
C ALA A 56 -23.39 -1.20 0.18
N ALA A 57 -22.68 -0.45 1.04
CA ALA A 57 -21.38 0.11 0.68
C ALA A 57 -20.30 -0.99 0.57
N ASP A 58 -20.32 -1.97 1.49
CA ASP A 58 -19.39 -3.10 1.46
C ASP A 58 -19.67 -4.00 0.23
N ASP A 59 -20.95 -4.23 -0.07
CA ASP A 59 -21.34 -4.99 -1.27
C ASP A 59 -20.88 -4.29 -2.55
N LYS A 60 -21.02 -2.96 -2.61
CA LYS A 60 -20.55 -2.19 -3.76
C LYS A 60 -19.04 -2.25 -3.92
N LEU A 61 -18.28 -2.20 -2.82
CA LEU A 61 -16.83 -2.34 -2.85
C LEU A 61 -16.42 -3.72 -3.38
N ARG A 62 -17.08 -4.79 -2.92
CA ARG A 62 -16.83 -6.17 -3.43
C ARG A 62 -17.18 -6.30 -4.91
N GLU A 63 -18.27 -5.68 -5.36
CA GLU A 63 -18.65 -5.65 -6.78
C GLU A 63 -17.58 -4.94 -7.63
N GLN A 64 -17.05 -3.80 -7.16
CA GLN A 64 -15.97 -3.07 -7.83
C GLN A 64 -14.68 -3.89 -7.90
N ALA A 65 -14.30 -4.54 -6.80
CA ALA A 65 -13.14 -5.43 -6.74
C ALA A 65 -13.28 -6.61 -7.71
N ALA A 66 -14.46 -7.25 -7.77
CA ALA A 66 -14.72 -8.36 -8.68
C ALA A 66 -14.66 -7.93 -10.16
N ARG A 67 -15.16 -6.73 -10.48
CA ARG A 67 -15.05 -6.16 -11.83
C ARG A 67 -13.60 -5.91 -12.20
N PHE A 68 -12.81 -5.28 -11.32
CA PHE A 68 -11.39 -5.03 -11.56
C PHE A 68 -10.61 -6.35 -11.72
N ALA A 69 -10.86 -7.33 -10.86
CA ALA A 69 -10.26 -8.66 -10.93
C ALA A 69 -10.47 -9.30 -12.32
N LYS A 70 -11.71 -9.23 -12.84
CA LYS A 70 -12.06 -9.74 -14.17
C LYS A 70 -11.37 -8.96 -15.30
N GLU A 71 -11.34 -7.63 -15.22
CA GLU A 71 -10.75 -6.77 -16.26
C GLU A 71 -9.23 -6.93 -16.36
N GLN A 72 -8.55 -7.11 -15.22
CA GLN A 72 -7.09 -7.18 -15.17
C GLN A 72 -6.55 -8.62 -15.13
N GLY A 73 -7.41 -9.63 -14.99
CA GLY A 73 -6.98 -11.02 -14.89
C GLY A 73 -6.21 -11.32 -13.61
N VAL A 74 -6.54 -10.63 -12.51
CA VAL A 74 -5.90 -10.77 -11.20
C VAL A 74 -6.90 -11.27 -10.16
N ILE A 75 -6.43 -11.76 -9.02
CA ILE A 75 -7.29 -12.05 -7.86
C ILE A 75 -7.35 -10.77 -7.01
N VAL A 76 -8.54 -10.39 -6.55
CA VAL A 76 -8.70 -9.30 -5.57
C VAL A 76 -9.44 -9.83 -4.36
N ARG A 77 -8.85 -9.65 -3.18
CA ARG A 77 -9.46 -10.00 -1.89
C ARG A 77 -9.73 -8.74 -1.08
N VAL A 78 -10.97 -8.56 -0.64
CA VAL A 78 -11.39 -7.43 0.20
C VAL A 78 -11.73 -7.95 1.59
N ASP A 79 -10.87 -7.64 2.56
CA ASP A 79 -11.02 -7.97 3.96
C ASP A 79 -11.63 -6.78 4.70
N THR A 80 -12.67 -7.03 5.51
CA THR A 80 -13.38 -5.99 6.27
C THR A 80 -13.40 -6.29 7.76
N MET A 81 -13.20 -5.29 8.61
CA MET A 81 -13.30 -5.43 10.08
C MET A 81 -13.92 -4.21 10.77
N ALA A 82 -14.28 -4.33 12.05
CA ALA A 82 -14.83 -3.20 12.80
C ALA A 82 -13.85 -2.01 12.83
N HIS A 83 -14.37 -0.78 12.67
CA HIS A 83 -13.55 0.45 12.71
C HIS A 83 -12.56 0.49 13.88
N LEU A 84 -13.04 0.12 15.08
CA LEU A 84 -12.26 0.15 16.32
C LEU A 84 -11.11 -0.87 16.35
N GLN A 85 -11.13 -1.87 15.46
CA GLN A 85 -10.10 -2.90 15.36
C GLN A 85 -8.99 -2.52 14.36
N ILE A 86 -9.26 -1.58 13.45
CA ILE A 86 -8.32 -1.17 12.39
C ILE A 86 -6.98 -0.69 12.97
N PRO A 87 -6.89 0.19 13.99
CA PRO A 87 -5.60 0.66 14.49
C PRO A 87 -4.70 -0.46 15.01
N ALA A 88 -5.28 -1.42 15.75
CA ALA A 88 -4.53 -2.57 16.26
C ALA A 88 -4.03 -3.47 15.12
N LYS A 89 -4.86 -3.68 14.08
CA LYS A 89 -4.47 -4.43 12.89
C LYS A 89 -3.33 -3.76 12.13
N LEU A 90 -3.42 -2.45 11.89
CA LEU A 90 -2.37 -1.69 11.19
C LEU A 90 -1.05 -1.70 11.97
N ALA A 91 -1.09 -1.53 13.29
CA ALA A 91 0.10 -1.66 14.12
C ALA A 91 0.75 -3.05 13.99
N ALA A 92 -0.06 -4.13 13.96
CA ALA A 92 0.45 -5.48 13.77
C ALA A 92 1.10 -5.69 12.39
N GLU A 93 0.51 -5.15 11.32
CA GLU A 93 1.08 -5.25 9.96
C GLU A 93 2.38 -4.47 9.82
N VAL A 94 2.45 -3.29 10.44
CA VAL A 94 3.68 -2.50 10.54
C VAL A 94 4.75 -3.25 11.32
N HIS A 95 4.44 -3.80 12.50
CA HIS A 95 5.42 -4.56 13.27
C HIS A 95 5.92 -5.81 12.55
N ALA A 96 5.04 -6.51 11.82
CA ALA A 96 5.38 -7.69 11.05
C ALA A 96 6.11 -7.36 9.74
N GLN A 97 6.08 -6.10 9.28
CA GLN A 97 6.50 -5.69 7.93
C GLN A 97 5.83 -6.55 6.84
N ALA A 98 4.58 -6.95 7.10
CA ALA A 98 3.78 -7.81 6.23
C ALA A 98 2.30 -7.55 6.52
N GLY A 99 1.50 -7.40 5.46
CA GLY A 99 0.11 -6.96 5.58
C GLY A 99 -0.61 -6.93 4.25
N HIS A 100 -1.66 -6.12 4.19
CA HIS A 100 -2.41 -5.91 2.95
C HIS A 100 -1.69 -4.95 2.01
N ASP A 101 -1.94 -5.09 0.71
CA ASP A 101 -1.37 -4.21 -0.32
C ASP A 101 -2.03 -2.82 -0.31
N ILE A 102 -3.35 -2.79 -0.06
CA ILE A 102 -4.14 -1.56 0.04
C ILE A 102 -4.82 -1.53 1.41
N ILE A 103 -4.74 -0.40 2.10
CA ILE A 103 -5.39 -0.21 3.41
C ILE A 103 -6.24 1.05 3.44
N TRP A 104 -7.43 0.96 4.03
CA TRP A 104 -8.16 2.13 4.49
C TRP A 104 -7.51 2.65 5.78
N LEU A 105 -7.36 3.96 5.88
CA LEU A 105 -6.60 4.61 6.94
C LEU A 105 -7.10 6.03 7.17
N GLY A 106 -7.47 6.34 8.42
CA GLY A 106 -7.89 7.67 8.86
C GLY A 106 -6.76 8.56 9.41
N GLY A 107 -5.50 8.12 9.38
CA GLY A 107 -4.37 8.80 10.02
C GLY A 107 -3.05 8.62 9.28
N VAL A 108 -2.96 9.16 8.05
CA VAL A 108 -1.79 9.02 7.15
C VAL A 108 -0.48 9.44 7.80
N TRP A 109 -0.49 10.55 8.54
CA TRP A 109 0.69 11.06 9.22
C TRP A 109 1.36 10.04 10.15
N LEU A 110 0.56 9.21 10.85
CA LEU A 110 1.09 8.27 11.83
C LEU A 110 1.88 7.12 11.20
N TYR A 111 1.55 6.75 9.96
CA TYR A 111 2.09 5.56 9.29
C TYR A 111 2.95 5.89 8.06
N HIS A 112 3.22 7.17 7.78
CA HIS A 112 3.81 7.63 6.52
C HIS A 112 5.16 6.97 6.14
N GLU A 113 5.96 6.55 7.12
CA GLU A 113 7.23 5.83 6.89
C GLU A 113 7.02 4.41 6.33
N HIS A 114 5.82 3.85 6.51
CA HIS A 114 5.44 2.51 6.06
C HIS A 114 4.51 2.54 4.82
N LEU A 115 4.28 3.72 4.25
CA LEU A 115 3.43 3.91 3.08
C LEU A 115 4.26 4.25 1.84
N ALA A 116 3.89 3.63 0.73
CA ALA A 116 4.44 3.96 -0.58
C ALA A 116 4.11 5.41 -0.96
N ASP A 117 4.99 6.03 -1.75
CA ASP A 117 4.62 7.25 -2.47
C ASP A 117 3.71 6.86 -3.65
N VAL A 118 2.54 7.49 -3.72
CA VAL A 118 1.51 7.27 -4.75
C VAL A 118 1.26 8.51 -5.59
N GLY A 119 2.25 9.42 -5.66
CA GLY A 119 2.15 10.67 -6.40
C GLY A 119 1.82 10.51 -7.88
N ASP A 120 2.28 9.42 -8.51
CA ASP A 120 1.95 9.05 -9.89
C ASP A 120 0.45 8.77 -10.06
N VAL A 121 -0.15 8.01 -9.14
CA VAL A 121 -1.59 7.72 -9.12
C VAL A 121 -2.40 8.99 -8.88
N ILE A 122 -1.94 9.85 -7.95
CA ILE A 122 -2.58 11.13 -7.66
C ILE A 122 -2.58 12.05 -8.89
N GLN A 123 -1.45 12.13 -9.59
CA GLN A 123 -1.32 12.94 -10.80
C GLN A 123 -2.21 12.40 -11.92
N ASP A 124 -2.13 11.11 -12.23
CA ASP A 124 -2.91 10.48 -13.29
C ASP A 124 -4.42 10.65 -13.08
N LEU A 125 -4.90 10.41 -11.85
CA LEU A 125 -6.31 10.61 -11.50
C LEU A 125 -6.70 12.09 -11.54
N GLY A 126 -5.85 12.98 -11.03
CA GLY A 126 -6.10 14.42 -11.03
C GLY A 126 -6.27 14.97 -12.45
N GLU A 127 -5.37 14.62 -13.36
CA GLU A 127 -5.42 15.02 -14.77
C GLU A 127 -6.67 14.49 -15.47
N LYS A 128 -7.08 13.24 -15.18
CA LYS A 128 -8.25 12.61 -15.82
C LYS A 128 -9.61 13.02 -15.22
N ARG A 129 -9.64 13.46 -13.96
CA ARG A 129 -10.91 13.61 -13.18
C ARG A 129 -11.19 15.03 -12.68
N GLY A 130 -10.40 16.02 -13.09
CA GLY A 130 -10.64 17.42 -12.75
C GLY A 130 -9.96 17.88 -11.45
N GLY A 131 -8.91 17.19 -11.03
CA GLY A 131 -8.08 17.55 -9.88
C GLY A 131 -8.62 17.08 -8.53
N TRP A 132 -8.07 17.67 -7.48
CA TRP A 132 -8.35 17.31 -6.08
C TRP A 132 -8.82 18.51 -5.29
N TYR A 133 -9.73 18.29 -4.34
CA TYR A 133 -10.08 19.32 -3.36
C TYR A 133 -8.84 19.70 -2.53
N PRO A 134 -8.70 20.97 -2.08
CA PRO A 134 -7.54 21.40 -1.30
C PRO A 134 -7.25 20.53 -0.07
N PHE A 135 -8.31 20.10 0.64
CA PHE A 135 -8.19 19.26 1.84
C PHE A 135 -7.60 17.87 1.56
N ALA A 136 -7.63 17.40 0.30
CA ALA A 136 -7.05 16.12 -0.09
C ALA A 136 -5.52 16.12 0.11
N ARG A 137 -4.88 17.26 -0.17
CA ARG A 137 -3.46 17.45 0.08
C ARG A 137 -3.16 17.48 1.58
N GLU A 138 -3.99 18.15 2.36
CA GLU A 138 -3.85 18.23 3.82
C GLU A 138 -3.96 16.86 4.49
N SER A 139 -4.81 15.96 3.95
CA SER A 139 -5.01 14.63 4.53
C SER A 139 -3.95 13.60 4.11
N ALA A 140 -3.36 13.71 2.92
CA ALA A 140 -2.59 12.64 2.29
C ALA A 140 -1.17 13.01 1.85
N PHE A 141 -0.80 14.30 1.79
CA PHE A 141 0.56 14.73 1.44
C PHE A 141 1.39 14.94 2.70
N VAL A 142 2.41 14.11 2.90
CA VAL A 142 3.22 14.06 4.12
C VAL A 142 4.70 14.02 3.74
N ILE A 143 5.48 14.96 4.26
CA ILE A 143 6.95 15.08 4.03
C ILE A 143 7.29 14.93 2.55
N ASP A 144 6.84 15.91 1.76
CA ASP A 144 7.12 16.03 0.33
C ASP A 144 6.70 14.85 -0.57
N ALA A 145 5.80 13.98 -0.08
CA ALA A 145 5.28 12.83 -0.84
C ALA A 145 3.77 12.63 -0.65
N TRP A 146 3.10 12.05 -1.64
CA TRP A 146 1.71 11.63 -1.52
C TRP A 146 1.67 10.23 -0.93
N LYS A 147 1.21 10.11 0.32
CA LYS A 147 1.26 8.86 1.10
C LYS A 147 -0.03 8.05 1.07
N ALA A 148 -1.09 8.59 0.48
CA ALA A 148 -2.35 7.89 0.29
C ALA A 148 -3.12 8.47 -0.89
N VAL A 149 -4.01 7.66 -1.47
CA VAL A 149 -5.01 8.14 -2.43
C VAL A 149 -6.27 8.56 -1.65
N PRO A 150 -6.67 9.84 -1.68
CA PRO A 150 -7.93 10.28 -1.07
C PRO A 150 -9.12 9.54 -1.70
N TRP A 151 -9.87 8.80 -0.90
CA TRP A 151 -10.92 7.91 -1.42
C TRP A 151 -12.33 8.48 -1.29
N TYR A 152 -12.72 8.91 -0.09
CA TYR A 152 -13.98 9.59 0.15
C TYR A 152 -13.85 10.56 1.32
N TRP A 153 -14.80 11.49 1.42
CA TRP A 153 -14.93 12.42 2.53
C TRP A 153 -16.37 12.38 3.04
N LEU A 154 -16.52 12.53 4.35
CA LEU A 154 -17.82 12.61 5.02
C LEU A 154 -18.08 14.06 5.42
N SER A 155 -19.11 14.66 4.83
CA SER A 155 -19.61 15.97 5.26
C SER A 155 -20.45 15.81 6.51
N PHE A 156 -20.16 16.61 7.54
CA PHE A 156 -20.93 16.69 8.78
C PHE A 156 -21.58 18.08 8.90
N PRO A 157 -22.59 18.41 8.07
CA PRO A 157 -23.32 19.64 8.25
C PRO A 157 -24.09 19.60 9.57
N GLY A 158 -24.14 20.73 10.26
CA GLY A 158 -25.03 20.87 11.42
C GLY A 158 -26.47 20.69 10.97
N LEU A 159 -27.14 19.65 11.49
CA LEU A 159 -28.57 19.43 11.25
C LEU A 159 -29.35 20.05 12.41
N TYR A 160 -30.40 20.80 12.08
CA TYR A 160 -31.32 21.37 13.06
C TYR A 160 -32.76 21.07 12.69
N ARG A 161 -33.62 21.08 13.71
CA ARG A 161 -35.07 20.90 13.58
C ARG A 161 -35.69 22.28 13.32
N GLU A 162 -35.96 22.57 12.06
CA GLU A 162 -36.56 23.85 11.63
C GLU A 162 -37.84 24.18 12.40
N ASP A 163 -38.67 23.18 12.71
CA ASP A 163 -39.91 23.36 13.45
C ASP A 163 -39.68 23.79 14.91
N LEU A 164 -38.67 23.22 15.58
CA LEU A 164 -38.28 23.65 16.93
C LEU A 164 -37.68 25.06 16.92
N PHE A 165 -36.91 25.40 15.88
CA PHE A 165 -36.36 26.74 15.71
C PHE A 165 -37.49 27.77 15.52
N ARG A 166 -38.48 27.48 14.64
CA ARG A 166 -39.65 28.33 14.46
C ARG A 166 -40.50 28.46 15.72
N GLN A 167 -40.70 27.38 16.49
CA GLN A 167 -41.42 27.43 17.77
C GLN A 167 -40.72 28.34 18.80
N ALA A 168 -39.39 28.37 18.78
CA ALA A 168 -38.59 29.25 19.62
C ALA A 168 -38.47 30.69 19.07
N GLY A 169 -39.10 31.02 17.94
CA GLY A 169 -38.99 32.33 17.29
C GLY A 169 -37.64 32.58 16.62
N LEU A 170 -36.85 31.54 16.36
CA LEU A 170 -35.56 31.61 15.67
C LEU A 170 -35.72 31.44 14.14
N PRO A 171 -34.82 32.03 13.34
CA PRO A 171 -34.81 31.80 11.89
C PRO A 171 -34.51 30.33 11.59
N ALA A 172 -35.25 29.79 10.62
CA ALA A 172 -35.04 28.47 10.05
C ALA A 172 -34.38 28.60 8.67
#